data_AF-A0A3L7SDW3-F1
#
_entry.id   AF-A0A3L7SDW3-F1
#
_cell.length_a   1.000
_cell.length_b   1.000
_cell.length_c   1.000
_cell.angle_alpha   90.00
_cell.angle_beta   90.00
_cell.angle_gamma   90.00
#
_symmetry.space_group_name_H-M   'P 1'
#
loop_
_entity.id
_entity.type
_entity.pdbx_description
1 polymer ?
#
loop_
_entity_poly.entity_id
_entity_poly.type
_entity_poly.pdbx_seq_one_letter_code
_entity_poly.pdbx_strand_id
1 'polypeptide(L)'
;TAVLETARGGILREGCGFDRCDVAVVTNIASGDHLGLGEIDTPEKLAWVKGSIVAAVRPGGAAVLNASDPLVVNMKKWCKGEVVYFALDPTNPVVVEHLAQGGLAATVRDGWIVLCDGPRETRLAHLDRVPLVHRGLVSFQVENVLASAAAAWRLGVPLELVRLGLESFSSGSDGSPGRFNLLDLEGASIVVDYGHNVPSLEQICAVVKKLPHVRRTAVYSAAGDRRDEDLIAQGRLLGATFDRVVIYEDAYIRGRQPGDITRLLSQGIAAVASAERQVTVEAGGDWAQSAALVLDAVRSGDVVLLQPDTIEQTIPWLAGRYGARLKETFFDALAGFTAQGDADRVPLPGEPLQVSSGRLGRTVSATRAIAPGETILKTWGQQAAQRSRRTIQVAADMHVEPDGVAVLMNHSCDPNCGVVIRSGVREIEIRALRPIAAGEEITIDYDTFEYEVTLGGACRCGSLKCRGRVAGYKHLSSDVKARYGEFIAEYLRVIDAEATHPVGV
;
A
#
# COMPACT_ATOMS: atom_id res chain seq x y z
N THR A 1 25.96 -2.07 15.79
CA THR A 1 25.32 -3.04 14.88
C THR A 1 25.75 -2.72 13.47
N ALA A 2 26.12 -3.73 12.68
CA ALA A 2 26.36 -3.58 11.24
C ALA A 2 25.28 -4.35 10.48
N VAL A 3 24.81 -3.80 9.35
CA VAL A 3 23.86 -4.47 8.46
C VAL A 3 24.59 -4.71 7.14
N LEU A 4 24.63 -5.96 6.68
CA LEU A 4 25.37 -6.35 5.48
C LEU A 4 24.42 -7.01 4.47
N GLU A 5 24.44 -6.53 3.23
CA GLU A 5 23.83 -7.24 2.12
C GLU A 5 24.76 -8.34 1.62
N THR A 6 24.30 -9.59 1.65
CA THR A 6 25.07 -10.75 1.21
C THR A 6 24.60 -11.26 -0.14
N ALA A 7 25.25 -10.80 -1.21
CA ALA A 7 24.94 -11.24 -2.55
C ALA A 7 25.42 -12.67 -2.81
N ARG A 8 24.65 -13.43 -3.60
CA ARG A 8 24.96 -14.81 -4.03
C ARG A 8 26.37 -14.94 -4.63
N GLY A 9 26.76 -13.99 -5.48
CA GLY A 9 28.08 -13.98 -6.11
C GLY A 9 29.23 -13.82 -5.10
N GLY A 10 29.01 -13.08 -4.00
CA GLY A 10 29.98 -12.98 -2.91
C GLY A 10 30.14 -14.31 -2.17
N ILE A 11 29.01 -14.92 -1.78
CA ILE A 11 28.97 -16.19 -1.05
C ILE A 11 29.68 -17.31 -1.82
N LEU A 12 29.48 -17.40 -3.13
CA LEU A 12 30.09 -18.46 -3.94
C LEU A 12 31.59 -18.28 -4.18
N ARG A 13 32.07 -17.04 -4.21
CA ARG A 13 33.50 -16.76 -4.44
C ARG A 13 34.31 -16.89 -3.16
N GLU A 14 33.84 -16.28 -2.08
CA GLU A 14 34.62 -16.04 -0.87
C GLU A 14 33.94 -16.53 0.41
N GLY A 15 32.76 -17.16 0.31
CA GLY A 15 31.93 -17.50 1.46
C GLY A 15 31.17 -16.30 2.03
N CYS A 16 30.58 -16.48 3.22
CA CYS A 16 30.01 -15.36 3.96
C CYS A 16 31.16 -14.48 4.48
N GLY A 17 31.08 -13.16 4.29
CA GLY A 17 32.08 -12.21 4.80
C GLY A 17 32.08 -12.06 6.34
N PHE A 18 31.49 -13.01 7.06
CA PHE A 18 31.39 -13.08 8.50
C PHE A 18 31.20 -14.54 8.95
N ASP A 19 31.69 -14.87 10.15
CA ASP A 19 31.55 -16.21 10.71
C ASP A 19 30.17 -16.46 11.35
N ARG A 20 29.61 -15.42 11.97
CA ARG A 20 28.33 -15.47 12.69
C ARG A 20 27.56 -14.17 12.55
N CYS A 21 26.23 -14.24 12.64
CA CYS A 21 25.35 -13.09 12.73
C CYS A 21 24.34 -13.24 13.89
N ASP A 22 23.90 -12.09 14.43
CA ASP A 22 22.82 -12.02 15.42
C ASP A 22 21.46 -12.29 14.77
N VAL A 23 21.23 -11.69 13.60
CA VAL A 23 20.00 -11.85 12.83
C VAL A 23 20.36 -12.07 11.35
N ALA A 24 19.75 -13.08 10.73
CA ALA A 24 19.75 -13.26 9.29
C ALA A 24 18.36 -12.91 8.74
N VAL A 25 18.30 -12.16 7.64
CA VAL A 25 17.04 -11.81 6.97
C VAL A 25 17.06 -12.40 5.56
N VAL A 26 16.04 -13.16 5.21
CA VAL A 26 15.86 -13.69 3.85
C VAL A 26 14.50 -13.27 3.32
N THR A 27 14.51 -12.42 2.29
CA THR A 27 13.30 -11.78 1.75
C THR A 27 12.55 -12.63 0.75
N ASN A 28 13.23 -13.23 -0.23
CA ASN A 28 12.65 -14.12 -1.23
C ASN A 28 13.75 -14.88 -2.01
N ILE A 29 13.33 -15.90 -2.75
CA ILE A 29 14.08 -16.62 -3.78
C ILE A 29 13.36 -16.45 -5.11
N ALA A 30 13.77 -15.42 -5.87
CA ALA A 30 13.20 -15.12 -7.17
C ALA A 30 13.47 -16.23 -8.21
N SER A 31 12.43 -16.65 -8.93
CA SER A 31 12.58 -17.44 -10.16
C SER A 31 13.20 -16.57 -11.25
N GLY A 32 14.26 -17.06 -11.91
CA GLY A 32 14.94 -16.34 -12.99
C GLY A 32 16.00 -15.29 -12.56
N ASP A 33 16.22 -15.11 -11.25
CA ASP A 33 17.31 -14.24 -10.78
C ASP A 33 18.61 -15.06 -10.60
N HIS A 34 19.62 -14.80 -11.45
CA HIS A 34 20.95 -15.41 -11.42
C HIS A 34 21.02 -16.93 -11.67
N LEU A 35 19.97 -17.53 -12.23
CA LEU A 35 19.99 -18.94 -12.67
C LEU A 35 20.86 -19.12 -13.92
N GLY A 36 21.63 -20.20 -13.97
CA GLY A 36 22.56 -20.52 -15.06
C GLY A 36 23.97 -19.94 -14.90
N LEU A 37 24.22 -19.15 -13.85
CA LEU A 37 25.55 -18.64 -13.52
C LEU A 37 26.19 -19.53 -12.45
N GLY A 38 27.50 -19.80 -12.52
CA GLY A 38 28.28 -20.49 -11.46
C GLY A 38 27.62 -21.76 -10.88
N GLU A 39 27.14 -22.66 -11.75
CA GLU A 39 26.51 -23.97 -11.43
C GLU A 39 25.18 -23.93 -10.65
N ILE A 40 24.63 -22.73 -10.41
CA ILE A 40 23.31 -22.53 -9.80
C ILE A 40 22.29 -22.40 -10.92
N ASP A 41 21.68 -23.51 -11.30
CA ASP A 41 20.70 -23.62 -12.39
C ASP A 41 19.26 -23.76 -11.88
N THR A 42 19.05 -24.07 -10.60
CA THR A 42 17.71 -24.19 -10.00
C THR A 42 17.49 -23.23 -8.82
N PRO A 43 16.24 -22.79 -8.57
CA PRO A 43 15.88 -22.02 -7.38
C PRO A 43 16.28 -22.69 -6.06
N GLU A 44 16.24 -24.02 -5.97
CA GLU A 44 16.62 -24.78 -4.77
C GLU A 44 18.12 -24.64 -4.48
N LYS A 45 18.97 -24.67 -5.51
CA LYS A 45 20.41 -24.41 -5.37
C LYS A 45 20.66 -22.97 -4.94
N LEU A 46 19.90 -22.02 -5.50
CA LEU A 46 19.97 -20.61 -5.09
C LEU A 46 19.59 -20.42 -3.62
N ALA A 47 18.52 -21.10 -3.18
CA ALA A 47 18.08 -21.13 -1.80
C ALA A 47 19.13 -21.75 -0.87
N TRP A 48 19.83 -22.81 -1.31
CA TRP A 48 20.93 -23.41 -0.54
C TRP A 48 22.09 -22.44 -0.31
N VAL A 49 22.51 -21.71 -1.34
CA VAL A 49 23.56 -20.68 -1.22
C VAL A 49 23.12 -19.55 -0.29
N LYS A 50 21.93 -18.97 -0.53
CA LYS A 50 21.39 -17.89 0.31
C LYS A 50 21.12 -18.36 1.75
N GLY A 51 20.82 -19.64 1.95
CA GLY A 51 20.67 -20.26 3.27
C GLY A 51 21.93 -20.27 4.13
N SER A 52 23.11 -20.01 3.55
CA SER A 52 24.36 -19.94 4.31
C SER A 52 24.34 -18.87 5.41
N ILE A 53 23.67 -17.73 5.19
CA ILE A 53 23.53 -16.71 6.24
C ILE A 53 22.62 -17.17 7.39
N VAL A 54 21.62 -18.00 7.10
CA VAL A 54 20.75 -18.60 8.12
C VAL A 54 21.52 -19.62 8.96
N ALA A 55 22.40 -20.40 8.33
CA ALA A 55 23.29 -21.33 9.01
C ALA A 55 24.34 -20.62 9.90
N ALA A 56 24.66 -19.35 9.59
CA ALA A 56 25.58 -18.51 10.34
C ALA A 56 24.93 -17.83 11.56
N VAL A 57 23.61 -17.95 11.75
CA VAL A 57 22.92 -17.40 12.94
C VAL A 57 23.50 -18.05 14.21
N ARG A 58 23.93 -17.22 15.16
CA ARG A 58 24.49 -17.71 16.43
C ARG A 58 23.40 -18.30 17.35
N PRO A 59 23.77 -19.14 18.33
CA PRO A 59 22.85 -19.51 19.40
C PRO A 59 22.27 -18.26 20.09
N GLY A 60 20.94 -18.23 20.25
CA GLY A 60 20.20 -17.07 20.76
C GLY A 60 20.01 -15.91 19.78
N GLY A 61 20.49 -16.04 18.53
CA GLY A 61 20.14 -15.16 17.42
C GLY A 61 18.80 -15.54 16.77
N ALA A 62 18.46 -14.91 15.65
CA ALA A 62 17.23 -15.19 14.92
C ALA A 62 17.39 -15.23 13.39
N ALA A 63 16.56 -16.02 12.72
CA ALA A 63 16.34 -15.96 11.28
C ALA A 63 14.96 -15.36 11.00
N VAL A 64 14.93 -14.24 10.27
CA VAL A 64 13.72 -13.57 9.78
C VAL A 64 13.46 -14.05 8.36
N LEU A 65 12.38 -14.81 8.17
CA LEU A 65 12.13 -15.59 6.94
C LEU A 65 10.76 -15.23 6.35
N ASN A 66 10.69 -15.03 5.04
CA ASN A 66 9.40 -14.81 4.36
C ASN A 66 8.57 -16.10 4.36
N ALA A 67 7.36 -16.04 4.93
CA ALA A 67 6.44 -17.17 5.01
C ALA A 67 5.68 -17.43 3.69
N SER A 68 5.71 -16.47 2.76
CA SER A 68 5.08 -16.59 1.44
C SER A 68 5.96 -17.35 0.42
N ASP A 69 7.22 -17.62 0.76
CA ASP A 69 8.16 -18.33 -0.11
C ASP A 69 8.55 -19.69 0.50
N PRO A 70 8.10 -20.82 -0.08
CA PRO A 70 8.39 -22.15 0.44
C PRO A 70 9.89 -22.48 0.54
N LEU A 71 10.74 -21.95 -0.36
CA LEU A 71 12.18 -22.18 -0.32
C LEU A 71 12.82 -21.43 0.85
N VAL A 72 12.33 -20.23 1.16
CA VAL A 72 12.73 -19.45 2.34
C VAL A 72 12.25 -20.11 3.62
N VAL A 73 11.00 -20.58 3.68
CA VAL A 73 10.47 -21.33 4.84
C VAL A 73 11.30 -22.57 5.14
N ASN A 74 11.74 -23.29 4.10
CA ASN A 74 12.57 -24.49 4.25
C ASN A 74 13.97 -24.19 4.82
N MET A 75 14.40 -22.92 4.85
CA MET A 75 15.68 -22.53 5.48
C MET A 75 15.66 -22.65 7.00
N LYS A 76 14.47 -22.76 7.64
CA LYS A 76 14.32 -22.94 9.09
C LYS A 76 15.20 -24.07 9.64
N LYS A 77 15.39 -25.14 8.86
CA LYS A 77 16.19 -26.33 9.23
C LYS A 77 17.69 -26.03 9.43
N TRP A 78 18.16 -24.90 8.91
CA TRP A 78 19.56 -24.46 9.07
C TRP A 78 19.74 -23.47 10.22
N CYS A 79 18.64 -22.87 10.72
CA CYS A 79 18.71 -21.92 11.81
C CYS A 79 19.01 -22.65 13.13
N LYS A 80 20.00 -22.16 13.88
CA LYS A 80 20.33 -22.63 15.24
C LYS A 80 19.76 -21.75 16.34
N GLY A 81 19.11 -20.65 15.96
CA GLY A 81 18.44 -19.70 16.84
C GLY A 81 16.92 -19.76 16.68
N GLU A 82 16.26 -18.65 16.97
CA GLU A 82 14.82 -18.53 16.80
C GLU A 82 14.45 -18.26 15.33
N VAL A 83 13.23 -18.63 14.95
CA VAL A 83 12.69 -18.30 13.62
C VAL A 83 11.56 -17.30 13.80
N VAL A 84 11.66 -16.19 13.07
CA VAL A 84 10.61 -15.19 12.95
C VAL A 84 10.10 -15.21 11.52
N TYR A 85 8.83 -15.58 11.31
CA TYR A 85 8.26 -15.48 9.97
C TYR A 85 7.71 -14.08 9.72
N PHE A 86 7.73 -13.64 8.47
CA PHE A 86 6.92 -12.51 8.07
C PHE A 86 6.10 -12.82 6.82
N ALA A 87 4.88 -12.28 6.76
CA ALA A 87 4.01 -12.35 5.59
C ALA A 87 2.99 -11.21 5.64
N LEU A 88 2.58 -10.72 4.47
CA LEU A 88 1.51 -9.69 4.39
C LEU A 88 0.19 -10.23 4.96
N ASP A 89 -0.20 -11.43 4.52
CA ASP A 89 -1.44 -12.07 4.92
C ASP A 89 -1.29 -12.72 6.30
N PRO A 90 -2.02 -12.26 7.32
CA PRO A 90 -1.94 -12.82 8.67
C PRO A 90 -2.60 -14.19 8.78
N THR A 91 -3.34 -14.63 7.76
CA THR A 91 -3.93 -15.96 7.65
C THR A 91 -3.04 -16.96 6.91
N ASN A 92 -1.82 -16.54 6.50
CA ASN A 92 -0.85 -17.43 5.89
C ASN A 92 -0.65 -18.69 6.76
N PRO A 93 -0.84 -19.91 6.21
CA PRO A 93 -0.81 -21.15 7.00
C PRO A 93 0.48 -21.35 7.79
N VAL A 94 1.63 -20.95 7.24
CA VAL A 94 2.95 -21.06 7.91
C VAL A 94 3.00 -20.13 9.12
N VAL A 95 2.49 -18.90 8.99
CA VAL A 95 2.42 -17.94 10.11
C VAL A 95 1.46 -18.44 11.19
N VAL A 96 0.27 -18.88 10.80
CA VAL A 96 -0.76 -19.35 11.74
C VAL A 96 -0.26 -20.56 12.53
N GLU A 97 0.29 -21.57 11.86
CA GLU A 97 0.83 -22.76 12.53
C GLU A 97 2.00 -22.42 13.46
N HIS A 98 2.92 -21.55 13.02
CA HIS A 98 4.07 -21.14 13.81
C HIS A 98 3.67 -20.38 15.07
N LEU A 99 2.72 -19.44 14.98
CA LEU A 99 2.21 -18.69 16.12
C LEU A 99 1.45 -19.59 17.12
N ALA A 100 0.70 -20.58 16.63
CA ALA A 100 0.03 -21.57 17.48
C ALA A 100 1.01 -22.40 18.32
N GLN A 101 2.25 -22.54 17.86
CA GLN A 101 3.33 -23.22 18.58
C GLN A 101 4.15 -22.27 19.48
N GLY A 102 3.70 -21.02 19.67
CA GLY A 102 4.42 -20.01 20.44
C GLY A 102 5.58 -19.36 19.69
N GLY A 103 5.63 -19.50 18.37
CA GLY A 103 6.62 -18.86 17.53
C GLY A 103 6.42 -17.35 17.39
N LEU A 104 7.35 -16.70 16.70
CA LEU A 104 7.36 -15.26 16.47
C LEU A 104 7.01 -14.94 15.02
N ALA A 105 6.28 -13.85 14.77
CA ALA A 105 6.02 -13.38 13.42
C ALA A 105 5.89 -11.86 13.28
N ALA A 106 5.93 -11.36 12.04
CA ALA A 106 5.52 -10.01 11.67
C ALA A 106 4.52 -10.06 10.50
N THR A 107 3.40 -9.35 10.61
CA THR A 107 2.33 -9.37 9.58
C THR A 107 1.57 -8.06 9.50
N VAL A 108 0.62 -7.96 8.58
CA VAL A 108 -0.29 -6.81 8.47
C VAL A 108 -1.69 -7.20 8.96
N ARG A 109 -2.27 -6.40 9.86
CA ARG A 109 -3.69 -6.51 10.25
C ARG A 109 -4.33 -5.14 10.25
N ASP A 110 -5.43 -4.96 9.53
CA ASP A 110 -6.19 -3.71 9.48
C ASP A 110 -5.30 -2.48 9.21
N GLY A 111 -4.36 -2.61 8.25
CA GLY A 111 -3.40 -1.55 7.91
C GLY A 111 -2.27 -1.33 8.92
N TRP A 112 -2.19 -2.10 9.99
CA TRP A 112 -1.10 -2.06 10.97
C TRP A 112 -0.02 -3.10 10.67
N ILE A 113 1.24 -2.69 10.77
CA ILE A 113 2.37 -3.60 10.99
C ILE A 113 2.26 -4.15 12.41
N VAL A 114 2.14 -5.46 12.52
CA VAL A 114 1.96 -6.17 13.80
C VAL A 114 3.13 -7.13 14.01
N LEU A 115 3.74 -7.07 15.19
CA LEU A 115 4.70 -8.05 15.69
C LEU A 115 3.98 -9.02 16.63
N CYS A 116 4.15 -10.32 16.40
CA CYS A 116 3.46 -11.38 17.10
C CYS A 116 4.44 -12.23 17.90
N ASP A 117 4.14 -12.45 19.18
CA ASP A 117 4.82 -13.37 20.11
C ASP A 117 3.81 -14.42 20.58
N GLY A 118 3.77 -15.55 19.85
CA GLY A 118 2.69 -16.53 19.94
C GLY A 118 1.32 -15.86 19.75
N PRO A 119 0.40 -15.93 20.73
CA PRO A 119 -0.91 -15.29 20.64
C PRO A 119 -0.88 -13.78 20.95
N ARG A 120 0.24 -13.22 21.42
CA ARG A 120 0.34 -11.80 21.78
C ARG A 120 0.68 -10.98 20.55
N GLU A 121 -0.09 -9.92 20.32
CA GLU A 121 0.11 -9.01 19.20
C GLU A 121 0.49 -7.61 19.68
N THR A 122 1.48 -7.01 19.03
CA THR A 122 1.89 -5.62 19.26
C THR A 122 1.82 -4.84 17.95
N ARG A 123 0.95 -3.82 17.92
CA ARG A 123 0.84 -2.90 16.78
C ARG A 123 2.03 -1.94 16.80
N LEU A 124 2.81 -1.91 15.72
CA LEU A 124 4.03 -1.13 15.62
C LEU A 124 3.79 0.22 14.93
N ALA A 125 3.35 0.21 13.67
CA ALA A 125 3.08 1.40 12.87
C ALA A 125 1.96 1.13 11.86
N HIS A 126 1.15 2.15 11.55
CA HIS A 126 0.17 2.06 10.47
C HIS A 126 0.87 2.29 9.11
N LEU A 127 0.48 1.56 8.07
CA LEU A 127 1.09 1.66 6.73
C LEU A 127 1.02 3.09 6.16
N ASP A 128 -0.01 3.86 6.51
CA ASP A 128 -0.13 5.27 6.08
C ASP A 128 0.96 6.19 6.63
N ARG A 129 1.58 5.79 7.75
CA ARG A 129 2.66 6.56 8.39
C ARG A 129 4.04 6.12 7.94
N VAL A 130 4.15 5.10 7.09
CA VAL A 130 5.43 4.59 6.59
C VAL A 130 5.62 5.06 5.15
N PRO A 131 6.49 6.07 4.89
CA PRO A 131 6.59 6.68 3.56
C PRO A 131 6.96 5.69 2.44
N LEU A 132 7.81 4.70 2.75
CA LEU A 132 8.33 3.71 1.80
C LEU A 132 7.27 2.81 1.17
N VAL A 133 6.16 2.56 1.85
CA VAL A 133 5.15 1.61 1.37
C VAL A 133 4.02 2.26 0.60
N HIS A 134 3.99 3.60 0.54
CA HIS A 134 2.94 4.38 -0.11
C HIS A 134 1.53 3.89 0.27
N ARG A 135 1.20 3.89 1.57
CA ARG A 135 -0.09 3.38 2.11
C ARG A 135 -0.39 1.91 1.77
N GLY A 136 0.65 1.10 1.57
CA GLY A 136 0.52 -0.32 1.25
C GLY A 136 0.29 -0.62 -0.24
N LEU A 137 0.29 0.39 -1.12
CA LEU A 137 0.13 0.21 -2.56
C LEU A 137 1.29 -0.56 -3.20
N VAL A 138 2.46 -0.48 -2.57
CA VAL A 138 3.69 -1.15 -3.00
C VAL A 138 3.95 -2.35 -2.07
N SER A 139 3.26 -3.46 -2.33
CA SER A 139 3.23 -4.65 -1.46
C SER A 139 4.61 -5.21 -1.11
N PHE A 140 5.54 -5.23 -2.07
CA PHE A 140 6.90 -5.71 -1.82
C PHE A 140 7.68 -4.81 -0.86
N GLN A 141 7.38 -3.50 -0.81
CA GLN A 141 7.98 -2.62 0.20
C GLN A 141 7.38 -2.87 1.58
N VAL A 142 6.10 -3.25 1.67
CA VAL A 142 5.49 -3.67 2.93
C VAL A 142 6.20 -4.93 3.46
N GLU A 143 6.51 -5.90 2.61
CA GLU A 143 7.29 -7.08 3.00
C GLU A 143 8.68 -6.70 3.54
N ASN A 144 9.39 -5.79 2.87
CA ASN A 144 10.69 -5.29 3.33
C ASN A 144 10.58 -4.58 4.70
N VAL A 145 9.50 -3.84 4.93
CA VAL A 145 9.22 -3.18 6.21
C VAL A 145 8.93 -4.21 7.30
N LEU A 146 8.15 -5.27 7.03
CA LEU A 146 7.92 -6.35 7.98
C LEU A 146 9.22 -7.06 8.36
N ALA A 147 10.05 -7.37 7.35
CA ALA A 147 11.33 -8.03 7.56
C ALA A 147 12.30 -7.18 8.40
N SER A 148 12.41 -5.88 8.11
CA SER A 148 13.26 -4.95 8.86
C SER A 148 12.75 -4.71 10.28
N ALA A 149 11.43 -4.58 10.47
CA ALA A 149 10.80 -4.46 11.79
C ALA A 149 11.07 -5.70 12.65
N ALA A 150 10.87 -6.90 12.09
CA ALA A 150 11.16 -8.16 12.76
C ALA A 150 12.65 -8.29 13.12
N ALA A 151 13.55 -7.89 12.22
CA ALA A 151 14.98 -7.93 12.48
C ALA A 151 15.40 -6.97 13.62
N ALA A 152 14.91 -5.73 13.58
CA ALA A 152 15.19 -4.74 14.62
C ALA A 152 14.64 -5.17 15.99
N TRP A 153 13.42 -5.72 16.00
CA TRP A 153 12.83 -6.31 17.21
C TRP A 153 13.71 -7.42 17.79
N ARG A 154 14.23 -8.31 16.94
CA ARG A 154 15.11 -9.41 17.38
C ARG A 154 16.51 -8.99 17.79
N LEU A 155 16.96 -7.82 17.34
CA LEU A 155 18.18 -7.19 17.84
C LEU A 155 17.98 -6.49 19.20
N GLY A 156 16.75 -6.48 19.73
CA GLY A 156 16.42 -5.85 21.01
C GLY A 156 16.26 -4.33 20.90
N VAL A 157 16.04 -3.79 19.70
CA VAL A 157 15.75 -2.36 19.53
C VAL A 157 14.38 -2.07 20.15
N PRO A 158 14.26 -1.04 21.03
CA PRO A 158 12.97 -0.62 21.58
C PRO A 158 11.95 -0.36 20.48
N LEU A 159 10.72 -0.86 20.64
CA LEU A 159 9.69 -0.82 19.60
C LEU A 159 9.33 0.62 19.20
N GLU A 160 9.44 1.57 20.12
CA GLU A 160 9.26 3.00 19.87
C GLU A 160 10.28 3.55 18.88
N LEU A 161 11.53 3.07 18.96
CA LEU A 161 12.60 3.44 18.01
C LEU A 161 12.43 2.73 16.67
N VAL A 162 11.97 1.48 16.66
CA VAL A 162 11.62 0.79 15.40
C VAL A 162 10.51 1.55 14.69
N ARG A 163 9.43 1.90 15.40
CA ARG A 163 8.33 2.72 14.87
C ARG A 163 8.83 4.07 14.34
N LEU A 164 9.63 4.80 15.10
CA LEU A 164 10.19 6.08 14.68
C LEU A 164 11.04 5.93 13.40
N GLY A 165 11.87 4.89 13.34
CA GLY A 165 12.67 4.58 12.16
C GLY A 165 11.81 4.36 10.92
N LEU A 166 10.75 3.54 11.04
CA LEU A 166 9.82 3.29 9.94
C LEU A 166 9.06 4.55 9.47
N GLU A 167 8.61 5.39 10.42
CA GLU A 167 7.84 6.59 10.10
C GLU A 167 8.68 7.74 9.51
N SER A 168 9.98 7.77 9.82
CA SER A 168 10.91 8.81 9.37
C SER A 168 11.80 8.40 8.20
N PHE A 169 11.79 7.13 7.80
CA PHE A 169 12.58 6.65 6.67
C PHE A 169 12.04 7.24 5.36
N SER A 170 12.85 8.07 4.71
CA SER A 170 12.48 8.71 3.44
C SER A 170 12.35 7.67 2.33
N SER A 171 11.29 7.75 1.54
CA SER A 171 11.13 6.98 0.29
C SER A 171 11.69 7.72 -0.93
N GLY A 172 12.33 8.87 -0.70
CA GLY A 172 12.99 9.69 -1.71
C GLY A 172 14.45 9.30 -1.96
N SER A 173 15.18 10.16 -2.66
CA SER A 173 16.58 9.90 -3.04
C SER A 173 17.54 9.74 -1.86
N ASP A 174 17.19 10.30 -0.70
CA ASP A 174 18.03 10.29 0.50
C ASP A 174 17.87 9.04 1.37
N GLY A 175 16.82 8.24 1.15
CA GLY A 175 16.53 7.03 1.93
C GLY A 175 16.73 5.74 1.15
N SER A 176 15.99 5.56 0.05
CA SER A 176 16.08 4.38 -0.80
C SER A 176 16.12 4.76 -2.29
N PRO A 177 17.24 5.33 -2.78
CA PRO A 177 17.34 5.80 -4.15
C PRO A 177 17.23 4.63 -5.15
N GLY A 178 16.42 4.82 -6.19
CA GLY A 178 16.06 3.81 -7.19
C GLY A 178 15.23 2.64 -6.66
N ARG A 179 14.45 2.83 -5.60
CA ARG A 179 13.52 1.83 -5.06
C ARG A 179 12.10 2.40 -5.08
N PHE A 180 11.48 2.34 -6.25
CA PHE A 180 10.17 2.89 -6.56
C PHE A 180 10.01 4.37 -6.12
N ASN A 181 11.01 5.22 -6.37
CA ASN A 181 10.86 6.64 -6.05
C ASN A 181 9.91 7.28 -7.06
N LEU A 182 8.96 8.08 -6.57
CA LEU A 182 8.00 8.78 -7.42
C LEU A 182 8.36 10.26 -7.48
N LEU A 183 8.58 10.78 -8.68
CA LEU A 183 8.93 12.17 -8.94
C LEU A 183 7.87 12.82 -9.83
N ASP A 184 7.60 14.10 -9.62
CA ASP A 184 6.83 14.95 -10.51
C ASP A 184 7.80 15.73 -11.41
N LEU A 185 7.59 15.64 -12.72
CA LEU A 185 8.25 16.49 -13.70
C LEU A 185 7.17 17.22 -14.50
N GLU A 186 6.84 18.44 -14.05
CA GLU A 186 5.85 19.31 -14.70
C GLU A 186 4.47 18.65 -14.89
N GLY A 187 4.02 17.92 -13.87
CA GLY A 187 2.75 17.19 -13.89
C GLY A 187 2.81 15.81 -14.52
N ALA A 188 3.98 15.33 -14.96
CA ALA A 188 4.21 13.94 -15.34
C ALA A 188 4.75 13.14 -14.15
N SER A 189 4.28 11.90 -13.98
CA SER A 189 4.74 11.00 -12.91
C SER A 189 5.92 10.15 -13.39
N ILE A 190 7.08 10.32 -12.77
CA ILE A 190 8.30 9.57 -13.09
C ILE A 190 8.56 8.57 -11.96
N VAL A 191 8.42 7.28 -12.25
CA VAL A 191 8.74 6.17 -11.36
C VAL A 191 10.18 5.75 -11.62
N VAL A 192 11.05 5.92 -10.63
CA VAL A 192 12.47 5.55 -10.70
C VAL A 192 12.69 4.26 -9.91
N ASP A 193 13.02 3.16 -10.60
CA ASP A 193 13.21 1.85 -9.98
C ASP A 193 14.31 1.02 -10.65
N TYR A 194 15.18 0.42 -9.85
CA TYR A 194 16.34 -0.39 -10.28
C TYR A 194 16.04 -1.86 -10.58
N GLY A 195 14.78 -2.29 -10.43
CA GLY A 195 14.35 -3.65 -10.73
C GLY A 195 14.75 -4.05 -12.15
N HIS A 196 15.58 -5.09 -12.28
CA HIS A 196 16.20 -5.52 -13.54
C HIS A 196 16.07 -7.04 -13.78
N ASN A 197 15.05 -7.65 -13.18
CA ASN A 197 14.71 -9.06 -13.34
C ASN A 197 13.18 -9.22 -13.48
N VAL A 198 12.74 -10.40 -13.91
CA VAL A 198 11.32 -10.68 -14.21
C VAL A 198 10.43 -10.38 -12.99
N PRO A 199 10.66 -10.94 -11.79
CA PRO A 199 9.76 -10.68 -10.66
C PRO A 199 9.71 -9.20 -10.22
N SER A 200 10.83 -8.49 -10.23
CA SER A 200 10.83 -7.05 -9.92
C SER A 200 10.01 -6.26 -10.94
N LEU A 201 10.19 -6.53 -12.23
CA LEU A 201 9.43 -5.83 -13.27
C LEU A 201 7.94 -6.15 -13.22
N GLU A 202 7.54 -7.39 -12.86
CA GLU A 202 6.13 -7.74 -12.65
C GLU A 202 5.47 -6.86 -11.58
N GLN A 203 6.13 -6.69 -10.44
CA GLN A 203 5.64 -5.86 -9.34
C GLN A 203 5.55 -4.39 -9.74
N ILE A 204 6.59 -3.86 -10.41
CA ILE A 204 6.59 -2.48 -10.92
C ILE A 204 5.43 -2.28 -11.89
N CYS A 205 5.25 -3.19 -12.86
CA CYS A 205 4.16 -3.11 -13.83
C CYS A 205 2.78 -3.17 -13.15
N ALA A 206 2.63 -3.99 -12.11
CA ALA A 206 1.38 -4.09 -11.35
C ALA A 206 1.01 -2.78 -10.65
N VAL A 207 1.98 -2.03 -10.15
CA VAL A 207 1.76 -0.71 -9.53
C VAL A 207 1.55 0.37 -10.59
N VAL A 208 2.38 0.41 -11.64
CA VAL A 208 2.27 1.40 -12.73
C VAL A 208 0.91 1.37 -13.41
N LYS A 209 0.29 0.18 -13.56
CA LYS A 209 -1.07 0.05 -14.11
C LYS A 209 -2.15 0.75 -13.28
N LYS A 210 -1.93 0.96 -11.98
CA LYS A 210 -2.86 1.63 -11.06
C LYS A 210 -2.69 3.15 -11.04
N LEU A 211 -1.57 3.67 -11.55
CA LEU A 211 -1.33 5.11 -11.62
C LEU A 211 -2.25 5.78 -12.66
N PRO A 212 -2.72 7.02 -12.43
CA PRO A 212 -3.49 7.75 -13.43
C PRO A 212 -2.56 8.11 -14.58
N HIS A 213 -2.95 7.80 -15.82
CA HIS A 213 -2.08 8.02 -16.97
C HIS A 213 -2.87 8.40 -18.23
N VAL A 214 -2.27 9.29 -19.02
CA VAL A 214 -2.65 9.53 -20.42
C VAL A 214 -1.85 8.60 -21.34
N ARG A 215 -0.54 8.47 -21.07
CA ARG A 215 0.38 7.58 -21.78
C ARG A 215 1.39 7.02 -20.80
N ARG A 216 1.77 5.75 -20.99
CA ARG A 216 2.83 5.09 -20.23
C ARG A 216 4.04 4.87 -21.11
N THR A 217 5.19 5.36 -20.67
CA THR A 217 6.48 5.15 -21.33
C THR A 217 7.44 4.42 -20.39
N ALA A 218 8.24 3.49 -20.91
CA ALA A 218 9.35 2.89 -20.16
C ALA A 218 10.69 3.25 -20.82
N VAL A 219 11.68 3.60 -20.01
CA VAL A 219 13.11 3.60 -20.34
C VAL A 219 13.73 2.45 -19.56
N TYR A 220 14.15 1.39 -20.25
CA TYR A 220 14.47 0.12 -19.60
C TYR A 220 15.60 -0.64 -20.31
N SER A 221 16.37 -1.39 -19.54
CA SER A 221 17.40 -2.34 -19.96
C SER A 221 17.50 -3.49 -18.93
N ALA A 222 18.39 -4.44 -19.16
CA ALA A 222 18.61 -5.54 -18.24
C ALA A 222 20.09 -5.92 -18.22
N ALA A 223 20.52 -6.59 -17.14
CA ALA A 223 21.88 -7.09 -17.07
C ALA A 223 22.11 -8.17 -18.15
N GLY A 224 23.25 -8.13 -18.83
CA GLY A 224 23.54 -9.06 -19.93
C GLY A 224 23.83 -10.50 -19.49
N ASP A 225 24.11 -10.73 -18.21
CA ASP A 225 24.31 -12.05 -17.62
C ASP A 225 22.99 -12.80 -17.31
N ARG A 226 21.84 -12.23 -17.70
CA ARG A 226 20.53 -12.87 -17.64
C ARG A 226 20.36 -13.87 -18.78
N ARG A 227 19.54 -14.90 -18.57
CA ARG A 227 19.23 -15.89 -19.61
C ARG A 227 18.35 -15.24 -20.68
N ASP A 228 18.43 -15.74 -21.90
CA ASP A 228 17.67 -15.21 -23.04
C ASP A 228 16.16 -15.24 -22.77
N GLU A 229 15.67 -16.32 -22.16
CA GLU A 229 14.25 -16.46 -21.79
C GLU A 229 13.79 -15.42 -20.77
N ASP A 230 14.66 -14.99 -19.85
CA ASP A 230 14.36 -13.97 -18.85
C ASP A 230 14.31 -12.57 -19.48
N LEU A 231 15.19 -12.29 -20.45
CA LEU A 231 15.16 -11.05 -21.22
C LEU A 231 13.90 -10.97 -22.09
N ILE A 232 13.53 -12.07 -22.75
CA ILE A 232 12.29 -12.15 -23.53
C ILE A 232 11.06 -11.98 -22.62
N ALA A 233 11.05 -12.60 -21.44
CA ALA A 233 9.95 -12.47 -20.47
C ALA A 233 9.78 -11.02 -19.99
N GLN A 234 10.88 -10.31 -19.70
CA GLN A 234 10.84 -8.88 -19.38
C GLN A 234 10.27 -8.06 -20.54
N GLY A 235 10.68 -8.35 -21.78
CA GLY A 235 10.11 -7.72 -22.97
C GLY A 235 8.59 -7.88 -23.06
N ARG A 236 8.05 -9.06 -22.76
CA ARG A 236 6.60 -9.30 -22.74
C ARG A 236 5.88 -8.44 -21.69
N LEU A 237 6.47 -8.28 -20.50
CA LEU A 237 5.91 -7.43 -19.44
C LEU A 237 5.87 -5.96 -19.86
N LEU A 238 6.95 -5.48 -20.49
CA LEU A 238 7.03 -4.11 -21.03
C LEU A 238 5.95 -3.90 -22.10
N GLY A 239 5.86 -4.79 -23.09
CA GLY A 239 4.89 -4.68 -24.18
C GLY A 239 3.43 -4.78 -23.72
N ALA A 240 3.16 -5.54 -22.64
CA ALA A 240 1.81 -5.64 -22.08
C ALA A 240 1.40 -4.42 -21.24
N THR A 241 2.35 -3.60 -20.80
CA THR A 241 2.12 -2.54 -19.81
C THR A 241 2.25 -1.15 -20.39
N PHE A 242 3.26 -0.89 -21.22
CA PHE A 242 3.60 0.44 -21.71
C PHE A 242 3.14 0.65 -23.16
N ASP A 243 2.93 1.92 -23.52
CA ASP A 243 2.51 2.32 -24.86
C ASP A 243 3.74 2.69 -25.72
N ARG A 244 4.83 3.13 -25.07
CA ARG A 244 6.15 3.37 -25.66
C ARG A 244 7.24 2.75 -24.78
N VAL A 245 8.22 2.11 -25.39
CA VAL A 245 9.37 1.52 -24.70
C VAL A 245 10.66 1.95 -25.40
N VAL A 246 11.55 2.60 -24.66
CA VAL A 246 12.90 2.96 -25.08
C VAL A 246 13.87 2.02 -24.39
N ILE A 247 14.57 1.21 -25.19
CA ILE A 247 15.50 0.18 -24.72
C ILE A 247 16.93 0.63 -24.99
N TYR A 248 17.76 0.62 -23.96
CA TYR A 248 19.16 1.04 -24.06
C TYR A 248 20.11 -0.08 -23.67
N GLU A 249 21.40 0.09 -23.97
CA GLU A 249 22.48 -0.77 -23.50
C GLU A 249 23.63 0.11 -23.01
N ASP A 250 24.15 -0.17 -21.81
CA ASP A 250 25.19 0.64 -21.20
C ASP A 250 26.17 -0.23 -20.38
N ALA A 251 26.53 0.14 -19.14
CA ALA A 251 27.62 -0.47 -18.39
C ALA A 251 27.44 -1.98 -18.09
N TYR A 252 26.22 -2.51 -18.14
CA TYR A 252 25.88 -3.87 -17.67
C TYR A 252 25.75 -4.95 -18.76
N ILE A 253 26.53 -4.86 -19.85
CA ILE A 253 26.55 -5.91 -20.90
C ILE A 253 27.09 -7.25 -20.40
N ARG A 254 27.98 -7.26 -19.38
CA ARG A 254 28.46 -8.47 -18.67
C ARG A 254 28.85 -9.66 -19.55
N GLY A 255 29.51 -9.39 -20.67
CA GLY A 255 30.03 -10.42 -21.58
C GLY A 255 29.05 -10.91 -22.66
N ARG A 256 27.81 -10.41 -22.67
CA ARG A 256 26.88 -10.61 -23.79
C ARG A 256 27.33 -9.77 -25.01
N GLN A 257 26.91 -10.14 -26.23
CA GLN A 257 27.24 -9.34 -27.41
C GLN A 257 26.43 -8.02 -27.41
N PRO A 258 27.04 -6.89 -27.82
CA PRO A 258 26.30 -5.64 -28.00
C PRO A 258 25.12 -5.83 -28.97
N GLY A 259 23.97 -5.27 -28.61
CA GLY A 259 22.71 -5.38 -29.34
C GLY A 259 21.84 -6.59 -28.96
N ASP A 260 22.36 -7.58 -28.23
CA ASP A 260 21.56 -8.75 -27.87
C ASP A 260 20.49 -8.45 -26.81
N ILE A 261 20.76 -7.56 -25.85
CA ILE A 261 19.82 -7.21 -24.79
C ILE A 261 18.62 -6.50 -25.42
N THR A 262 18.90 -5.47 -26.23
CA THR A 262 17.90 -4.72 -26.99
C THR A 262 17.10 -5.61 -27.92
N ARG A 263 17.76 -6.53 -28.64
CA ARG A 263 17.10 -7.50 -29.54
C ARG A 263 16.16 -8.44 -28.79
N LEU A 264 16.60 -9.04 -27.68
CA LEU A 264 15.80 -10.01 -26.91
C LEU A 264 14.61 -9.36 -26.20
N LEU A 265 14.79 -8.16 -25.62
CA LEU A 265 13.69 -7.38 -25.05
C LEU A 265 12.68 -7.01 -26.15
N SER A 266 13.15 -6.52 -27.30
CA SER A 266 12.29 -6.19 -28.44
C SER A 266 11.51 -7.39 -28.96
N GLN A 267 12.13 -8.58 -28.99
CA GLN A 267 11.46 -9.83 -29.34
C GLN A 267 10.30 -10.15 -28.37
N GLY A 268 10.52 -9.97 -27.06
CA GLY A 268 9.48 -10.14 -26.05
C GLY A 268 8.31 -9.17 -26.22
N ILE A 269 8.60 -7.89 -26.51
CA ILE A 269 7.58 -6.86 -26.75
C ILE A 269 6.76 -7.19 -27.99
N ALA A 270 7.43 -7.56 -29.09
CA ALA A 270 6.76 -7.92 -30.34
C ALA A 270 5.84 -9.14 -30.19
N ALA A 271 6.20 -10.09 -29.31
CA ALA A 271 5.41 -11.29 -29.07
C ALA A 271 4.05 -11.04 -28.40
N VAL A 272 3.84 -9.87 -27.77
CA VAL A 272 2.56 -9.48 -27.14
C VAL A 272 1.85 -8.35 -27.89
N ALA A 273 2.44 -7.84 -28.96
CA ALA A 273 1.83 -6.82 -29.80
C ALA A 273 0.60 -7.40 -30.52
N SER A 274 -0.47 -6.61 -30.60
CA SER A 274 -1.70 -6.97 -31.33
C SER A 274 -2.12 -5.84 -32.27
N ALA A 275 -3.04 -6.14 -33.19
CA ALA A 275 -3.62 -5.14 -34.08
C ALA A 275 -4.34 -4.01 -33.31
N GLU A 276 -4.88 -4.32 -32.12
CA GLU A 276 -5.61 -3.39 -31.26
C GLU A 276 -4.71 -2.60 -30.31
N ARG A 277 -3.49 -3.09 -30.05
CA ARG A 277 -2.54 -2.45 -29.14
C ARG A 277 -1.12 -2.56 -29.69
N GLN A 278 -0.70 -1.50 -30.38
CA GLN A 278 0.67 -1.35 -30.84
C GLN A 278 1.52 -0.62 -29.81
N VAL A 279 2.74 -1.11 -29.61
CA VAL A 279 3.74 -0.51 -28.73
C VAL A 279 4.82 0.12 -29.60
N THR A 280 5.13 1.39 -29.38
CA THR A 280 6.28 2.03 -30.04
C THR A 280 7.56 1.57 -29.34
N VAL A 281 8.49 0.99 -30.09
CA VAL A 281 9.78 0.53 -29.56
C VAL A 281 10.92 1.31 -30.22
N GLU A 282 11.77 1.91 -29.39
CA GLU A 282 13.02 2.54 -29.80
C GLU A 282 14.16 1.80 -29.09
N ALA A 283 15.23 1.46 -29.81
CA ALA A 283 16.31 0.65 -29.26
C ALA A 283 17.68 1.23 -29.64
N GLY A 284 18.60 1.21 -28.69
CA GLY A 284 19.98 1.68 -28.83
C GLY A 284 20.27 2.98 -28.08
N GLY A 285 21.54 3.36 -28.04
CA GLY A 285 22.02 4.50 -27.25
C GLY A 285 22.36 4.13 -25.81
N ASP A 286 22.90 5.12 -25.09
CA ASP A 286 23.23 5.01 -23.68
C ASP A 286 22.03 5.38 -22.78
N TRP A 287 22.18 5.19 -21.46
CA TRP A 287 21.12 5.49 -20.51
C TRP A 287 20.71 6.96 -20.52
N ALA A 288 21.67 7.89 -20.50
CA ALA A 288 21.42 9.32 -20.37
C ALA A 288 20.70 9.89 -21.60
N GLN A 289 21.07 9.45 -22.79
CA GLN A 289 20.41 9.78 -24.06
C GLN A 289 18.97 9.29 -24.07
N SER A 290 18.75 8.05 -23.67
CA SER A 290 17.43 7.41 -23.62
C SER A 290 16.51 8.08 -22.60
N ALA A 291 17.05 8.40 -21.42
CA ALA A 291 16.36 9.14 -20.38
C ALA A 291 15.97 10.55 -20.86
N ALA A 292 16.91 11.31 -21.46
CA ALA A 292 16.63 12.65 -21.99
C ALA A 292 15.57 12.62 -23.10
N LEU A 293 15.66 11.67 -24.03
CA LEU A 293 14.71 11.50 -25.12
C LEU A 293 13.26 11.35 -24.64
N VAL A 294 13.05 10.66 -23.51
CA VAL A 294 11.71 10.50 -22.92
C VAL A 294 11.34 11.70 -22.06
N LEU A 295 12.20 12.06 -21.10
CA LEU A 295 11.89 13.05 -20.07
C LEU A 295 11.81 14.48 -20.60
N ASP A 296 12.52 14.84 -21.67
CA ASP A 296 12.37 16.16 -22.30
C ASP A 296 11.06 16.31 -23.06
N ALA A 297 10.40 15.19 -23.40
CA ALA A 297 9.18 15.15 -24.22
C ALA A 297 7.91 14.84 -23.41
N VAL A 298 8.02 14.63 -22.10
CA VAL A 298 6.87 14.31 -21.23
C VAL A 298 5.87 15.46 -21.19
N ARG A 299 4.61 15.10 -20.99
CA ARG A 299 3.50 16.02 -20.79
C ARG A 299 2.80 15.71 -19.48
N SER A 300 2.06 16.69 -18.97
CA SER A 300 1.22 16.49 -17.79
C SER A 300 0.27 15.30 -17.98
N GLY A 301 0.23 14.42 -16.99
CA GLY A 301 -0.53 13.17 -17.03
C GLY A 301 0.20 11.97 -17.64
N ASP A 302 1.41 12.13 -18.17
CA ASP A 302 2.24 11.00 -18.58
C ASP A 302 2.77 10.25 -17.35
N VAL A 303 2.92 8.93 -17.48
CA VAL A 303 3.62 8.08 -16.52
C VAL A 303 4.85 7.49 -17.19
N VAL A 304 6.01 7.66 -16.56
CA VAL A 304 7.29 7.14 -17.05
C VAL A 304 7.85 6.16 -16.03
N LEU A 305 8.15 4.93 -16.45
CA LEU A 305 9.11 4.08 -15.73
C LEU A 305 10.51 4.44 -16.23
N LEU A 306 11.37 4.93 -15.34
CA LEU A 306 12.77 5.21 -15.62
C LEU A 306 13.62 4.24 -14.82
N GLN A 307 14.14 3.21 -15.48
CA GLN A 307 15.12 2.34 -14.85
C GLN A 307 16.50 3.01 -14.84
N PRO A 308 17.15 3.17 -13.68
CA PRO A 308 18.54 3.61 -13.60
C PRO A 308 19.52 2.57 -14.13
N ASP A 309 20.57 2.98 -14.83
CA ASP A 309 21.73 2.10 -15.09
C ASP A 309 22.59 1.93 -13.83
N THR A 310 22.96 3.03 -13.20
CA THR A 310 23.51 3.06 -11.82
C THR A 310 22.79 4.13 -11.02
N ILE A 311 22.57 3.87 -9.73
CA ILE A 311 21.87 4.81 -8.85
C ILE A 311 22.72 6.06 -8.60
N GLU A 312 24.01 5.85 -8.39
CA GLU A 312 24.99 6.87 -8.05
C GLU A 312 25.16 7.91 -9.17
N GLN A 313 24.91 7.54 -10.42
CA GLN A 313 24.96 8.46 -11.56
C GLN A 313 23.58 9.03 -11.90
N THR A 314 22.52 8.22 -11.79
CA THR A 314 21.17 8.60 -12.19
C THR A 314 20.63 9.77 -11.38
N ILE A 315 20.75 9.72 -10.05
CA ILE A 315 20.19 10.75 -9.17
C ILE A 315 20.87 12.11 -9.41
N PRO A 316 22.22 12.23 -9.41
CA PRO A 316 22.88 13.49 -9.75
C PRO A 316 22.57 13.99 -11.16
N TRP A 317 22.45 13.09 -12.14
CA TRP A 317 22.11 13.47 -13.51
C TRP A 317 20.71 14.08 -13.62
N LEU A 318 19.71 13.46 -12.98
CA LEU A 318 18.35 13.97 -12.91
C LEU A 318 18.29 15.35 -12.24
N ALA A 319 18.95 15.49 -11.09
CA ALA A 319 19.02 16.76 -10.36
C ALA A 319 19.72 17.85 -11.17
N GLY A 320 20.84 17.52 -11.84
CA GLY A 320 21.59 18.46 -12.66
C GLY A 320 20.84 18.92 -13.91
N ARG A 321 20.10 18.03 -14.57
CA ARG A 321 19.39 18.34 -15.82
C ARG A 321 18.06 19.08 -15.59
N TYR A 322 17.25 18.62 -14.64
CA TYR A 322 15.88 19.13 -14.45
C TYR A 322 15.78 20.12 -13.28
N GLY A 323 16.71 20.08 -12.32
CA GLY A 323 16.76 21.02 -11.20
C GLY A 323 15.42 21.15 -10.50
N ALA A 324 14.96 22.39 -10.28
CA ALA A 324 13.70 22.69 -9.59
C ALA A 324 12.43 22.23 -10.32
N ARG A 325 12.52 21.79 -11.59
CA ARG A 325 11.37 21.24 -12.34
C ARG A 325 11.04 19.82 -11.89
N LEU A 326 12.03 19.09 -11.38
CA LEU A 326 11.87 17.73 -10.86
C LEU A 326 11.66 17.81 -9.35
N LYS A 327 10.51 17.31 -8.88
CA LYS A 327 10.14 17.35 -7.47
C LYS A 327 9.87 15.94 -6.99
N GLU A 328 10.25 15.63 -5.76
CA GLU A 328 9.70 14.44 -5.12
C GLU A 328 8.19 14.59 -4.98
N THR A 329 7.47 13.51 -5.23
CA THR A 329 6.03 13.47 -5.06
C THR A 329 5.63 12.15 -4.45
N PHE A 330 4.38 12.08 -3.99
CA PHE A 330 3.82 10.88 -3.41
C PHE A 330 2.51 10.61 -4.12
N PHE A 331 2.07 9.36 -4.06
CA PHE A 331 0.80 8.93 -4.63
C PHE A 331 -0.36 9.89 -4.25
N ASP A 332 -0.43 10.33 -2.99
CA ASP A 332 -1.47 11.26 -2.50
C ASP A 332 -1.50 12.64 -3.16
N ALA A 333 -0.38 13.05 -3.77
CA ALA A 333 -0.24 14.32 -4.45
C ALA A 333 -0.50 14.23 -5.97
N LEU A 334 -0.66 13.02 -6.52
CA LEU A 334 -0.96 12.84 -7.94
C LEU A 334 -2.40 13.22 -8.24
N ALA A 335 -2.61 14.18 -9.13
CA ALA A 335 -3.94 14.61 -9.54
C ALA A 335 -4.73 13.45 -10.18
N GLY A 336 -5.93 13.18 -9.65
CA GLY A 336 -6.75 12.03 -10.07
C GLY A 336 -6.33 10.70 -9.45
N PHE A 337 -5.22 10.66 -8.70
CA PHE A 337 -4.91 9.55 -7.82
C PHE A 337 -5.62 9.75 -6.49
N THR A 338 -6.75 9.09 -6.32
CA THR A 338 -7.17 8.73 -4.98
C THR A 338 -6.29 7.56 -4.58
N ALA A 339 -5.36 7.77 -3.65
CA ALA A 339 -4.88 6.63 -2.87
C ALA A 339 -6.12 5.87 -2.44
N GLN A 340 -6.15 4.57 -2.76
CA GLN A 340 -7.17 3.68 -2.25
C GLN A 340 -7.00 3.63 -0.73
N GLY A 341 -7.39 4.70 -0.04
CA GLY A 341 -7.75 4.72 1.35
C GLY A 341 -9.10 4.04 1.40
N ASP A 342 -9.03 2.71 1.40
CA ASP A 342 -9.96 1.72 1.93
C ASP A 342 -11.42 2.17 2.15
N ALA A 343 -11.99 2.80 1.12
CA ALA A 343 -13.43 2.79 0.88
C ALA A 343 -13.88 1.41 0.34
N ASP A 344 -12.95 0.45 0.29
CA ASP A 344 -13.13 -0.94 -0.06
C ASP A 344 -12.80 -1.86 1.13
N ARG A 345 -13.02 -1.42 2.38
CA ARG A 345 -13.15 -2.38 3.48
C ARG A 345 -14.28 -3.33 3.14
N VAL A 346 -13.92 -4.56 2.76
CA VAL A 346 -14.83 -5.69 2.76
C VAL A 346 -15.29 -5.86 4.21
N PRO A 347 -16.60 -5.78 4.49
CA PRO A 347 -17.12 -5.97 5.84
C PRO A 347 -16.50 -7.21 6.48
N LEU A 348 -16.05 -7.09 7.74
CA LEU A 348 -15.34 -8.18 8.41
C LEU A 348 -16.28 -9.39 8.53
N PRO A 349 -15.74 -10.63 8.57
CA PRO A 349 -16.55 -11.82 8.84
C PRO A 349 -17.40 -11.63 10.11
N GLY A 350 -18.72 -11.58 9.95
CA GLY A 350 -19.69 -11.36 11.04
C GLY A 350 -20.42 -10.01 11.00
N GLU A 351 -19.95 -9.03 10.25
CA GLU A 351 -20.68 -7.78 10.03
C GLU A 351 -21.86 -8.02 9.07
N PRO A 352 -23.09 -7.56 9.39
CA PRO A 352 -24.27 -7.81 8.57
C PRO A 352 -24.35 -6.89 7.34
N LEU A 353 -23.20 -6.51 6.75
CA LEU A 353 -23.08 -5.47 5.74
C LEU A 353 -22.35 -5.96 4.48
N GLN A 354 -22.67 -5.37 3.34
CA GLN A 354 -21.94 -5.53 2.08
C GLN A 354 -21.89 -4.18 1.34
N VAL A 355 -20.85 -3.99 0.52
CA VAL A 355 -20.70 -2.81 -0.33
C VAL A 355 -20.92 -3.23 -1.78
N SER A 356 -21.73 -2.46 -2.50
CA SER A 356 -22.00 -2.67 -3.92
C SER A 356 -21.88 -1.34 -4.68
N SER A 357 -21.60 -1.43 -5.98
CA SER A 357 -21.55 -0.26 -6.87
C SER A 357 -22.86 -0.13 -7.64
N GLY A 358 -23.47 1.06 -7.63
CA GLY A 358 -24.74 1.36 -8.28
C GLY A 358 -24.72 2.68 -9.07
N ARG A 359 -25.89 3.06 -9.61
CA ARG A 359 -26.07 4.21 -10.54
C ARG A 359 -25.65 5.57 -9.96
N LEU A 360 -25.61 5.73 -8.63
CA LEU A 360 -25.29 6.99 -7.94
C LEU A 360 -23.96 6.95 -7.16
N GLY A 361 -23.18 5.87 -7.27
CA GLY A 361 -21.94 5.67 -6.49
C GLY A 361 -21.93 4.32 -5.77
N ARG A 362 -21.26 4.26 -4.61
CA ARG A 362 -21.24 3.07 -3.73
C ARG A 362 -22.47 3.08 -2.83
N THR A 363 -22.97 1.89 -2.52
CA THR A 363 -24.11 1.65 -1.63
C THR A 363 -23.75 0.57 -0.62
N VAL A 364 -24.05 0.83 0.66
CA VAL A 364 -23.95 -0.17 1.74
C VAL A 364 -25.31 -0.82 1.93
N SER A 365 -25.40 -2.15 1.92
CA SER A 365 -26.66 -2.88 2.16
C SER A 365 -26.50 -4.01 3.15
N ALA A 366 -27.61 -4.44 3.75
CA ALA A 366 -27.63 -5.53 4.72
C ALA A 366 -27.42 -6.89 4.04
N THR A 367 -26.55 -7.76 4.57
CA THR A 367 -26.38 -9.14 4.05
C THR A 367 -27.42 -10.12 4.58
N ARG A 368 -28.08 -9.76 5.70
CA ARG A 368 -29.16 -10.52 6.33
C ARG A 368 -30.21 -9.58 6.91
N ALA A 369 -31.31 -10.14 7.41
CA ALA A 369 -32.24 -9.36 8.21
C ALA A 369 -31.57 -8.86 9.51
N ILE A 370 -31.87 -7.62 9.88
CA ILE A 370 -31.34 -6.94 11.08
C ILE A 370 -32.51 -6.51 11.96
N ALA A 371 -32.45 -6.83 13.25
CA ALA A 371 -33.52 -6.52 14.20
C ALA A 371 -33.48 -5.04 14.62
N PRO A 372 -34.63 -4.42 14.98
CA PRO A 372 -34.64 -3.10 15.61
C PRO A 372 -33.73 -3.06 16.85
N GLY A 373 -32.95 -2.01 17.00
CA GLY A 373 -32.03 -1.83 18.13
C GLY A 373 -30.71 -2.60 18.02
N GLU A 374 -30.53 -3.43 17.00
CA GLU A 374 -29.27 -4.15 16.77
C GLU A 374 -28.15 -3.19 16.35
N THR A 375 -26.98 -3.31 16.98
CA THR A 375 -25.76 -2.60 16.57
C THR A 375 -25.18 -3.27 15.34
N ILE A 376 -25.11 -2.53 14.23
CA ILE A 376 -24.67 -3.07 12.93
C ILE A 376 -23.19 -2.80 12.63
N LEU A 377 -22.63 -1.76 13.24
CA LEU A 377 -21.24 -1.34 13.07
C LEU A 377 -20.81 -0.55 14.31
N LYS A 378 -19.59 -0.82 14.78
CA LYS A 378 -18.85 0.03 15.70
C LYS A 378 -17.54 0.38 15.02
N THR A 379 -17.22 1.66 14.94
CA THR A 379 -15.98 2.12 14.32
C THR A 379 -15.43 3.34 15.03
N TRP A 380 -14.16 3.65 14.81
CA TRP A 380 -13.57 4.93 15.17
C TRP A 380 -12.65 5.36 14.03
N GLY A 381 -12.08 6.54 14.13
CA GLY A 381 -11.22 7.09 13.08
C GLY A 381 -10.09 7.95 13.60
N GLN A 382 -9.14 8.25 12.72
CA GLN A 382 -8.15 9.29 12.96
C GLN A 382 -8.83 10.67 12.93
N GLN A 383 -8.38 11.58 13.78
CA GLN A 383 -8.85 12.96 13.73
C GLN A 383 -8.47 13.59 12.39
N ALA A 384 -9.45 14.14 11.70
CA ALA A 384 -9.25 14.77 10.41
C ALA A 384 -8.77 16.21 10.59
N ALA A 385 -7.69 16.58 9.89
CA ALA A 385 -7.18 17.95 9.88
C ALA A 385 -8.13 18.93 9.15
N GLN A 386 -8.96 18.41 8.24
CA GLN A 386 -9.93 19.19 7.47
C GLN A 386 -11.22 18.39 7.29
N ARG A 387 -12.35 19.09 7.23
CA ARG A 387 -13.67 18.50 6.96
C ARG A 387 -13.75 18.05 5.50
N SER A 388 -14.30 16.87 5.26
CA SER A 388 -14.55 16.36 3.90
C SER A 388 -15.79 15.46 3.85
N ARG A 389 -16.13 14.93 2.66
CA ARG A 389 -17.20 13.91 2.54
C ARG A 389 -16.87 12.58 3.22
N ARG A 390 -15.64 12.39 3.67
CA ARG A 390 -15.13 11.18 4.31
C ARG A 390 -14.95 11.33 5.82
N THR A 391 -15.42 12.43 6.39
CA THR A 391 -15.24 12.71 7.83
C THR A 391 -16.59 12.81 8.52
N ILE A 392 -16.66 12.35 9.77
CA ILE A 392 -17.82 12.46 10.65
C ILE A 392 -17.45 13.35 11.83
N GLN A 393 -18.28 14.33 12.16
CA GLN A 393 -18.12 15.14 13.36
C GLN A 393 -18.44 14.31 14.61
N VAL A 394 -17.49 14.23 15.54
CA VAL A 394 -17.59 13.44 16.78
C VAL A 394 -17.48 14.28 18.06
N ALA A 395 -17.08 15.54 17.93
CA ALA A 395 -17.15 16.55 18.99
C ALA A 395 -17.35 17.95 18.38
N ALA A 396 -17.52 18.97 19.22
CA ALA A 396 -17.78 20.35 18.79
C ALA A 396 -16.78 20.88 17.74
N ASP A 397 -15.51 20.53 17.91
CA ASP A 397 -14.36 20.97 17.11
C ASP A 397 -13.61 19.80 16.45
N MET A 398 -14.16 18.59 16.51
CA MET A 398 -13.47 17.37 16.07
C MET A 398 -14.26 16.62 15.01
N HIS A 399 -13.62 16.43 13.86
CA HIS A 399 -14.00 15.44 12.86
C HIS A 399 -13.03 14.27 12.92
N VAL A 400 -13.51 13.07 12.66
CA VAL A 400 -12.68 11.90 12.41
C VAL A 400 -12.97 11.36 11.02
N GLU A 401 -12.02 10.66 10.40
CA GLU A 401 -12.26 9.78 9.25
C GLU A 401 -12.46 8.36 9.78
N PRO A 402 -13.72 7.89 9.94
CA PRO A 402 -14.00 6.58 10.51
C PRO A 402 -13.48 5.45 9.63
N ASP A 403 -12.95 4.41 10.27
CA ASP A 403 -12.51 3.20 9.59
C ASP A 403 -13.73 2.47 8.99
N GLY A 404 -13.56 1.93 7.78
CA GLY A 404 -14.55 1.06 7.14
C GLY A 404 -15.73 1.76 6.48
N VAL A 405 -16.88 1.07 6.44
CA VAL A 405 -18.00 1.42 5.55
C VAL A 405 -18.88 2.58 6.04
N ALA A 406 -18.64 3.13 7.23
CA ALA A 406 -19.46 4.19 7.81
C ALA A 406 -19.55 5.44 6.92
N VAL A 407 -18.43 5.83 6.29
CA VAL A 407 -18.36 6.98 5.36
C VAL A 407 -19.07 6.75 4.03
N LEU A 408 -19.46 5.50 3.74
CA LEU A 408 -20.16 5.11 2.51
C LEU A 408 -21.68 5.07 2.70
N MET A 409 -22.17 5.19 3.93
CA MET A 409 -23.61 5.15 4.22
C MET A 409 -24.26 6.43 3.71
N ASN A 410 -25.25 6.26 2.83
CA ASN A 410 -25.93 7.38 2.20
C ASN A 410 -26.91 8.06 3.18
N HIS A 411 -27.11 9.36 2.96
CA HIS A 411 -28.10 10.13 3.71
C HIS A 411 -29.53 9.72 3.35
N SER A 412 -30.39 9.56 4.36
CA SER A 412 -31.84 9.60 4.21
C SER A 412 -32.48 10.47 5.28
N CYS A 413 -33.48 11.28 4.91
CA CYS A 413 -34.30 12.03 5.87
C CYS A 413 -35.28 11.13 6.65
N ASP A 414 -35.46 9.87 6.23
CA ASP A 414 -36.17 8.82 6.96
C ASP A 414 -35.29 7.55 6.96
N PRO A 415 -34.18 7.57 7.72
CA PRO A 415 -33.16 6.52 7.66
C PRO A 415 -33.66 5.23 8.34
N ASN A 416 -33.02 4.10 8.00
CA ASN A 416 -33.22 2.85 8.73
C ASN A 416 -32.20 2.63 9.87
N CYS A 417 -31.14 3.44 9.95
CA CYS A 417 -30.16 3.43 11.01
C CYS A 417 -29.97 4.80 11.67
N GLY A 418 -29.64 4.78 12.96
CA GLY A 418 -29.22 5.93 13.75
C GLY A 418 -27.73 5.85 14.09
N VAL A 419 -27.10 7.00 14.27
CA VAL A 419 -25.70 7.13 14.67
C VAL A 419 -25.66 7.52 16.15
N VAL A 420 -24.91 6.77 16.95
CA VAL A 420 -24.70 7.03 18.38
C VAL A 420 -23.25 7.45 18.58
N ILE A 421 -23.06 8.70 19.00
CA ILE A 421 -21.76 9.28 19.37
C ILE A 421 -21.92 9.83 20.79
N ARG A 422 -21.13 9.29 21.71
CA ARG A 422 -21.13 9.67 23.13
C ARG A 422 -19.92 10.55 23.43
N SER A 423 -20.14 11.61 24.19
CA SER A 423 -19.07 12.55 24.54
C SER A 423 -17.98 11.85 25.34
N GLY A 424 -16.72 12.00 24.92
CA GLY A 424 -15.57 11.37 25.58
C GLY A 424 -15.36 9.89 25.28
N VAL A 425 -16.22 9.26 24.47
CA VAL A 425 -16.06 7.86 24.03
C VAL A 425 -15.54 7.84 22.60
N ARG A 426 -14.41 7.17 22.38
CA ARG A 426 -13.81 6.98 21.03
C ARG A 426 -14.48 5.82 20.28
N GLU A 427 -15.78 5.94 20.04
CA GLU A 427 -16.59 4.99 19.28
C GLU A 427 -17.73 5.72 18.56
N ILE A 428 -17.95 5.37 17.29
CA ILE A 428 -19.15 5.67 16.50
C ILE A 428 -19.90 4.35 16.37
N GLU A 429 -21.11 4.30 16.94
CA GLU A 429 -21.98 3.14 16.87
C GLU A 429 -23.13 3.41 15.89
N ILE A 430 -23.38 2.48 14.96
CA ILE A 430 -24.53 2.52 14.05
C ILE A 430 -25.54 1.46 14.50
N ARG A 431 -26.79 1.87 14.73
CA ARG A 431 -27.85 1.01 15.27
C ARG A 431 -29.10 1.06 14.41
N ALA A 432 -29.75 -0.09 14.20
CA ALA A 432 -30.99 -0.16 13.44
C ALA A 432 -32.16 0.52 14.19
N LEU A 433 -32.88 1.43 13.51
CA LEU A 433 -34.07 2.12 14.05
C LEU A 433 -35.35 1.32 13.85
N ARG A 434 -35.36 0.42 12.86
CA ARG A 434 -36.48 -0.44 12.48
C ARG A 434 -35.94 -1.76 11.91
N PRO A 435 -36.78 -2.76 11.65
CA PRO A 435 -36.32 -3.96 10.95
C PRO A 435 -35.76 -3.59 9.58
N ILE A 436 -34.64 -4.21 9.20
CA ILE A 436 -33.98 -4.03 7.90
C ILE A 436 -33.95 -5.37 7.19
N ALA A 437 -34.43 -5.42 5.94
CA ALA A 437 -34.41 -6.64 5.14
C ALA A 437 -33.02 -6.92 4.56
N ALA A 438 -32.72 -8.20 4.28
CA ALA A 438 -31.53 -8.55 3.52
C ALA A 438 -31.57 -7.88 2.12
N GLY A 439 -30.46 -7.29 1.70
CA GLY A 439 -30.32 -6.53 0.46
C GLY A 439 -30.79 -5.06 0.55
N GLU A 440 -31.42 -4.65 1.65
CA GLU A 440 -31.86 -3.27 1.84
C GLU A 440 -30.66 -2.33 2.10
N GLU A 441 -30.67 -1.15 1.49
CA GLU A 441 -29.62 -0.13 1.67
C GLU A 441 -29.63 0.42 3.10
N ILE A 442 -28.45 0.51 3.72
CA ILE A 442 -28.23 1.15 5.01
C ILE A 442 -28.11 2.65 4.79
N THR A 443 -29.02 3.40 5.41
CA THR A 443 -29.03 4.86 5.35
C THR A 443 -29.02 5.45 6.76
N ILE A 444 -28.34 6.59 6.90
CA ILE A 444 -28.24 7.37 8.14
C ILE A 444 -28.65 8.82 7.87
N ASP A 445 -28.91 9.59 8.92
CA ASP A 445 -29.23 11.01 8.76
C ASP A 445 -28.06 11.89 9.22
N TYR A 446 -27.35 12.48 8.25
CA TYR A 446 -26.18 13.35 8.53
C TYR A 446 -26.51 14.54 9.44
N ASP A 447 -27.76 15.01 9.45
CA ASP A 447 -28.15 16.13 10.29
C ASP A 447 -28.20 15.76 11.79
N THR A 448 -28.06 14.47 12.16
CA THR A 448 -28.06 14.03 13.57
C THR A 448 -26.68 13.99 14.22
N PHE A 449 -25.62 14.15 13.43
CA PHE A 449 -24.24 14.11 13.91
C PHE A 449 -23.33 15.16 13.27
N GLU A 450 -23.76 15.95 12.30
CA GLU A 450 -23.02 17.13 11.81
C GLU A 450 -23.73 18.40 12.29
N TYR A 451 -23.02 19.32 12.97
CA TYR A 451 -23.59 20.61 13.37
C TYR A 451 -24.00 21.45 12.14
N GLU A 452 -23.12 21.46 11.13
CA GLU A 452 -23.33 22.07 9.82
C GLU A 452 -22.74 21.21 8.72
N VAL A 453 -23.52 21.00 7.66
CA VAL A 453 -23.06 20.27 6.47
C VAL A 453 -22.63 21.27 5.40
N THR A 454 -21.31 21.50 5.28
CA THR A 454 -20.71 22.49 4.36
C THR A 454 -20.69 22.07 2.88
N LEU A 455 -20.96 20.79 2.58
CA LEU A 455 -20.94 20.24 1.22
C LEU A 455 -22.34 20.07 0.61
N GLY A 456 -23.36 20.67 1.23
CA GLY A 456 -24.78 20.41 0.98
C GLY A 456 -25.38 21.10 -0.24
N GLY A 457 -26.13 20.33 -1.04
CA GLY A 457 -27.07 20.81 -2.06
C GLY A 457 -28.49 20.31 -1.76
N ALA A 458 -29.39 20.33 -2.76
CA ALA A 458 -30.73 19.75 -2.63
C ALA A 458 -30.66 18.25 -2.29
N CYS A 459 -31.44 17.80 -1.29
CA CYS A 459 -31.47 16.41 -0.87
C CYS A 459 -32.12 15.53 -1.94
N ARG A 460 -31.52 14.36 -2.19
CA ARG A 460 -31.97 13.39 -3.21
C ARG A 460 -32.25 12.00 -2.63
N CYS A 461 -32.54 11.90 -1.34
CA CYS A 461 -32.72 10.61 -0.66
C CYS A 461 -33.94 9.78 -1.10
N GLY A 462 -34.89 10.38 -1.84
CA GLY A 462 -36.08 9.68 -2.33
C GLY A 462 -37.14 9.35 -1.27
N SER A 463 -36.91 9.68 0.00
CA SER A 463 -37.89 9.47 1.07
C SER A 463 -39.14 10.34 0.88
N LEU A 464 -40.33 9.81 1.19
CA LEU A 464 -41.58 10.57 1.27
C LEU A 464 -41.55 11.65 2.37
N LYS A 465 -40.64 11.52 3.36
CA LYS A 465 -40.41 12.50 4.42
C LYS A 465 -39.14 13.33 4.16
N CYS A 466 -38.71 13.44 2.90
CA CYS A 466 -37.54 14.23 2.53
C CYS A 466 -37.68 15.70 2.97
N ARG A 467 -36.65 16.24 3.62
CA ARG A 467 -36.59 17.64 4.08
C ARG A 467 -36.12 18.61 3.00
N GLY A 468 -35.85 18.12 1.79
CA GLY A 468 -35.43 18.93 0.64
C GLY A 468 -33.97 19.39 0.65
N ARG A 469 -33.28 19.38 1.80
CA ARG A 469 -31.85 19.72 1.94
C ARG A 469 -31.21 18.98 3.11
N VAL A 470 -29.90 18.76 3.02
CA VAL A 470 -29.06 18.26 4.13
C VAL A 470 -28.18 19.44 4.57
N ALA A 471 -28.42 19.95 5.77
CA ALA A 471 -27.87 21.25 6.19
C ALA A 471 -27.13 21.19 7.54
N GLY A 472 -27.25 20.10 8.28
CA GLY A 472 -26.74 19.92 9.62
C GLY A 472 -27.78 20.17 10.72
N TYR A 473 -27.44 19.70 11.91
CA TYR A 473 -28.23 19.71 13.12
C TYR A 473 -28.81 21.08 13.49
N LYS A 474 -28.04 22.16 13.27
CA LYS A 474 -28.48 23.52 13.61
C LYS A 474 -29.77 23.95 12.88
N HIS A 475 -30.11 23.27 11.77
CA HIS A 475 -31.29 23.56 10.97
C HIS A 475 -32.44 22.55 11.18
N LEU A 476 -32.26 21.55 12.05
CA LEU A 476 -33.33 20.61 12.37
C LEU A 476 -34.39 21.27 13.24
N SER A 477 -35.67 21.02 12.92
CA SER A 477 -36.78 21.45 13.77
C SER A 477 -36.80 20.68 15.09
N SER A 478 -37.40 21.27 16.12
CA SER A 478 -37.53 20.64 17.44
C SER A 478 -38.24 19.29 17.38
N ASP A 479 -39.24 19.13 16.52
CA ASP A 479 -39.97 17.86 16.33
C ASP A 479 -39.05 16.76 15.76
N VAL A 480 -38.17 17.11 14.82
CA VAL A 480 -37.21 16.16 14.25
C VAL A 480 -36.14 15.80 15.28
N LYS A 481 -35.61 16.78 16.01
CA LYS A 481 -34.67 16.53 17.12
C LYS A 481 -35.27 15.59 18.17
N ALA A 482 -36.53 15.83 18.58
CA ALA A 482 -37.25 15.00 19.54
C ALA A 482 -37.45 13.56 19.04
N ARG A 483 -37.73 13.37 17.74
CA ARG A 483 -37.89 12.04 17.13
C ARG A 483 -36.62 11.20 17.19
N TYR A 484 -35.44 11.79 17.03
CA TYR A 484 -34.18 11.06 17.04
C TYR A 484 -33.67 10.75 18.45
N GLY A 485 -34.03 11.54 19.47
CA GLY A 485 -33.73 11.24 20.88
C GLY A 485 -32.24 10.92 21.12
N GLU A 486 -31.94 9.68 21.51
CA GLU A 486 -30.57 9.22 21.78
C GLU A 486 -29.66 9.19 20.53
N PHE A 487 -30.22 9.19 19.32
CA PHE A 487 -29.50 9.15 18.05
C PHE A 487 -29.08 10.54 17.54
N ILE A 488 -29.31 11.59 18.34
CA ILE A 488 -28.59 12.85 18.21
C ILE A 488 -27.27 12.73 18.97
N ALA A 489 -26.16 12.97 18.26
CA ALA A 489 -24.83 12.95 18.85
C ALA A 489 -24.79 13.83 20.12
N GLU A 490 -24.24 13.30 21.21
CA GLU A 490 -24.38 13.90 22.53
C GLU A 490 -23.82 15.32 22.60
N TYR A 491 -22.67 15.56 21.96
CA TYR A 491 -22.04 16.87 21.90
C TYR A 491 -22.91 17.93 21.20
N LEU A 492 -23.78 17.55 20.25
CA LEU A 492 -24.71 18.49 19.60
C LEU A 492 -25.81 18.96 20.54
N ARG A 493 -26.30 18.06 21.41
CA ARG A 493 -27.28 18.43 22.46
C ARG A 493 -26.67 19.39 23.48
N VAL A 494 -25.38 19.21 23.80
CA VAL A 494 -24.64 20.13 24.68
C VAL A 494 -24.50 21.51 24.03
N ILE A 495 -24.07 21.57 22.76
CA ILE A 495 -23.96 22.84 22.01
C ILE A 495 -25.32 23.57 21.93
N ASP A 496 -26.41 22.84 21.65
CA ASP A 496 -27.77 23.41 21.58
C ASP A 496 -28.23 23.96 22.94
N ALA A 497 -27.92 23.25 24.03
CA ALA A 497 -28.24 23.67 25.39
C ALA A 497 -27.48 24.95 25.79
N GLU A 498 -26.20 25.06 25.44
CA GLU A 498 -25.38 26.26 25.67
C GLU A 498 -25.83 27.44 24.79
N ALA A 499 -26.22 27.18 23.54
CA ALA A 499 -26.77 28.20 22.64
C ALA A 499 -28.15 28.71 23.09
N THR A 500 -28.95 27.86 23.75
CA THR A 500 -30.27 28.24 24.28
C THR A 500 -30.22 28.84 25.69
N HIS A 501 -29.14 28.60 26.45
CA HIS A 501 -28.90 29.17 27.78
C HIS A 501 -27.50 29.79 27.85
N PRO A 502 -27.28 30.99 27.26
CA PRO A 502 -26.02 31.69 27.43
C PRO A 502 -25.78 31.94 28.93
N VAL A 503 -24.63 31.48 29.44
CA VAL A 503 -24.21 31.64 30.84
C VAL A 503 -23.92 33.13 31.10
N GLY A 504 -24.98 33.85 31.49
CA GLY A 504 -25.04 35.08 32.28
C GLY A 504 -24.41 36.36 31.71
N VAL A 505 -25.23 37.37 31.40
CA VAL A 505 -25.50 38.60 32.18
C VAL A 505 -26.63 39.37 31.52
#